data_AF-A0A497A5K3-F1
#
_entry.id   AF-A0A497A5K3-F1
#
_cell.length_a   1.000
_cell.length_b   1.000
_cell.length_c   1.000
_cell.angle_alpha   90.00
_cell.angle_beta   90.00
_cell.angle_gamma   90.00
#
_symmetry.space_group_name_H-M   'P 1'
#
loop_
_entity.id
_entity.type
_entity.pdbx_description
1 polymer ?
#
loop_
_entity_poly.entity_id
_entity_poly.type
_entity_poly.pdbx_seq_one_letter_code
_entity_poly.pdbx_strand_id
1 'polypeptide(L)'
;MVTNIDSSEKARIETEYLESKLPARLLSVGEVARFLGVHSSTVRRWEKSGLLKSYTIGLRNNLRFKQEDVLSFLDKSQEESTRVVSLGASLDRGKHKSKRIGG
;
A
#
# COMPACT_ATOMS: atom_id res chain seq x y z
N MET A 1 -5.44 -19.73 -46.47
CA MET A 1 -4.35 -19.85 -45.47
C MET A 1 -5.00 -20.11 -44.13
N VAL A 2 -5.17 -21.37 -43.74
CA VAL A 2 -5.67 -21.70 -42.40
C VAL A 2 -4.46 -21.84 -41.49
N THR A 3 -4.30 -20.91 -40.56
CA THR A 3 -3.28 -21.04 -39.52
C THR A 3 -3.73 -22.20 -38.64
N ASN A 4 -3.02 -23.33 -38.72
CA ASN A 4 -3.08 -24.39 -37.71
C ASN A 4 -2.54 -23.77 -36.42
N ILE A 5 -3.44 -23.13 -35.67
CA ILE A 5 -3.14 -22.66 -34.33
C ILE A 5 -3.04 -23.93 -33.49
N ASP A 6 -1.81 -24.23 -33.05
CA ASP A 6 -1.54 -25.32 -32.12
C ASP A 6 -2.43 -25.14 -30.88
N SER A 7 -3.01 -26.24 -30.39
CA SER A 7 -3.94 -26.22 -29.26
C SER A 7 -3.33 -25.59 -27.99
N SER A 8 -1.98 -25.56 -27.89
CA SER A 8 -1.25 -24.86 -26.82
C SER A 8 -1.34 -23.34 -26.92
N GLU A 9 -1.30 -22.78 -28.13
CA GLU A 9 -1.30 -21.33 -28.37
C GLU A 9 -2.71 -20.75 -28.21
N LYS A 10 -3.73 -21.53 -28.57
CA LYS A 10 -5.14 -21.20 -28.32
C LYS A 10 -5.44 -21.10 -26.81
N ALA A 11 -4.90 -22.02 -26.01
CA ALA A 11 -5.07 -22.01 -24.56
C ALA A 11 -4.38 -20.80 -23.90
N ARG A 12 -3.20 -20.39 -24.39
CA ARG A 12 -2.48 -19.20 -23.92
C ARG A 12 -3.28 -17.93 -24.14
N ILE A 13 -3.80 -17.74 -25.35
CA ILE A 13 -4.62 -16.57 -25.72
C ILE A 13 -5.91 -16.53 -24.88
N GLU A 14 -6.53 -17.69 -24.64
CA GLU A 14 -7.76 -17.78 -23.84
C GLU A 14 -7.52 -17.45 -22.35
N THR A 15 -6.38 -17.88 -21.78
CA THR A 15 -5.99 -17.49 -20.41
C THR A 15 -5.70 -16.00 -20.28
N GLU A 16 -5.01 -15.41 -21.26
CA GLU A 16 -4.67 -13.98 -21.27
C GLU A 16 -5.93 -13.09 -21.43
N TYR A 17 -6.89 -13.54 -22.24
CA TYR A 17 -8.20 -12.89 -22.37
C TYR A 17 -9.02 -12.94 -21.07
N LEU A 18 -8.99 -14.07 -20.35
CA LEU A 18 -9.67 -14.19 -19.07
C LEU A 18 -9.01 -13.33 -17.97
N GLU A 19 -7.68 -13.29 -17.92
CA GLU A 19 -6.96 -12.43 -16.97
C GLU A 19 -7.23 -10.94 -17.20
N SER A 20 -7.32 -10.51 -18.47
CA SER A 20 -7.64 -9.10 -18.79
C SER A 20 -9.08 -8.68 -18.46
N LYS A 21 -10.01 -9.63 -18.31
CA LYS A 21 -11.44 -9.34 -18.09
C LYS A 21 -11.89 -9.50 -16.64
N LEU A 22 -11.09 -10.17 -15.80
CA LEU A 22 -11.38 -10.31 -14.38
C LEU A 22 -10.84 -9.11 -13.59
N PRO A 23 -11.59 -8.60 -12.59
CA PRO A 23 -11.07 -7.56 -11.72
C PRO A 23 -9.80 -8.04 -11.02
N ALA A 24 -8.81 -7.15 -10.93
CA ALA A 24 -7.53 -7.44 -10.30
C ALA A 24 -7.71 -8.15 -8.94
N ARG A 25 -6.91 -9.19 -8.70
CA ARG A 25 -7.03 -10.04 -7.52
C ARG A 25 -6.93 -9.19 -6.25
N LEU A 26 -7.95 -9.26 -5.41
CA LEU A 26 -7.96 -8.58 -4.11
C LEU A 26 -7.14 -9.37 -3.08
N LEU A 27 -6.23 -8.67 -2.42
CA LEU A 27 -5.35 -9.20 -1.39
C LEU A 27 -6.10 -9.36 -0.06
N SER A 28 -5.82 -10.45 0.64
CA SER A 28 -6.22 -10.67 2.03
C SER A 28 -5.29 -9.93 2.99
N VAL A 29 -5.72 -9.77 4.25
CA VAL A 29 -4.88 -9.19 5.33
C VAL A 29 -3.51 -9.89 5.42
N GLY A 30 -3.49 -11.22 5.28
CA GLY A 30 -2.25 -12.00 5.37
C GLY A 30 -1.31 -11.77 4.18
N GLU A 31 -1.86 -11.59 2.98
CA GLU A 31 -1.06 -11.25 1.80
C GLU A 31 -0.48 -9.85 1.91
N VAL A 32 -1.28 -8.87 2.33
CA VAL A 32 -0.79 -7.50 2.57
C VAL A 32 0.30 -7.48 3.64
N ALA A 33 0.12 -8.24 4.72
CA ALA A 33 1.11 -8.35 5.79
C ALA A 33 2.45 -8.89 5.28
N ARG A 34 2.43 -9.96 4.48
CA ARG A 34 3.64 -10.50 3.84
C ARG A 34 4.25 -9.52 2.84
N PHE A 35 3.42 -8.86 2.05
CA PHE A 35 3.85 -7.90 1.04
C PHE A 35 4.58 -6.70 1.67
N LEU A 36 4.07 -6.19 2.79
CA LEU A 36 4.63 -5.04 3.50
C LEU A 36 5.68 -5.42 4.57
N GLY A 37 5.91 -6.72 4.80
CA GLY A 37 6.84 -7.19 5.84
C GLY A 37 6.40 -6.88 7.28
N VAL A 38 5.10 -6.74 7.54
CA VAL A 38 4.55 -6.42 8.87
C VAL A 38 3.65 -7.54 9.40
N HIS A 39 3.32 -7.49 10.68
CA HIS A 39 2.36 -8.43 11.26
C HIS A 39 0.91 -8.12 10.81
N SER A 40 0.10 -9.17 10.67
CA SER A 40 -1.31 -9.03 10.25
C SER A 40 -2.16 -8.17 11.21
N SER A 41 -1.82 -8.13 12.49
CA SER A 41 -2.47 -7.24 13.47
C SER A 41 -2.23 -5.77 13.17
N THR A 42 -1.04 -5.42 12.65
CA THR A 42 -0.69 -4.06 12.25
C THR A 42 -1.53 -3.61 11.07
N VAL A 43 -1.71 -4.48 10.07
CA VAL A 43 -2.59 -4.22 8.92
C VAL A 43 -4.04 -4.00 9.38
N ARG A 44 -4.55 -4.81 10.31
CA ARG A 44 -5.88 -4.60 10.92
C ARG A 44 -5.97 -3.29 11.69
N ARG A 45 -4.88 -2.85 12.33
CA ARG A 45 -4.84 -1.56 13.04
C ARG A 45 -4.96 -0.40 12.05
N TRP A 46 -4.24 -0.48 10.92
CA TRP A 46 -4.31 0.53 9.86
C TRP A 46 -5.68 0.60 9.20
N GLU A 47 -6.32 -0.55 8.99
CA GLU A 47 -7.70 -0.58 8.49
C GLU A 47 -8.67 0.07 9.49
N LYS A 48 -8.62 -0.33 10.77
CA LYS A 48 -9.46 0.26 11.81
C LYS A 48 -9.26 1.77 11.97
N SER A 49 -8.04 2.26 11.74
CA SER A 49 -7.74 3.70 11.78
C SER A 49 -8.04 4.42 10.47
N GLY A 50 -8.54 3.72 9.44
CA GLY A 50 -8.83 4.30 8.12
C GLY A 50 -7.60 4.68 7.30
N LEU A 51 -6.40 4.25 7.71
CA LEU A 51 -5.14 4.57 7.02
C LEU A 51 -4.96 3.73 5.75
N LEU A 52 -5.39 2.47 5.79
CA LEU A 52 -5.34 1.56 4.65
C LEU A 52 -6.76 1.24 4.20
N LYS A 53 -7.06 1.57 2.94
CA LYS A 53 -8.38 1.35 2.36
C LYS A 53 -8.65 -0.14 2.17
N SER A 54 -9.79 -0.60 2.69
CA SER A 54 -10.21 -1.99 2.61
C SER A 54 -11.66 -2.13 2.15
N TYR A 55 -11.97 -3.31 1.62
CA TYR A 55 -13.28 -3.73 1.19
C TYR A 55 -13.71 -4.95 1.99
N THR A 56 -14.89 -4.89 2.58
CA THR A 56 -15.45 -6.00 3.33
C THR A 56 -16.36 -6.83 2.44
N ILE A 57 -16.06 -8.11 2.25
CA ILE A 57 -16.84 -9.00 1.39
C ILE A 57 -17.54 -10.07 2.23
N GLY A 58 -18.88 -10.08 2.20
CA GLY A 58 -19.73 -11.08 2.84
C GLY A 58 -19.91 -10.91 4.35
N LEU A 59 -20.59 -11.87 4.98
CA LEU A 59 -21.06 -11.76 6.37
C LEU A 59 -19.97 -11.85 7.44
N ARG A 60 -18.77 -12.37 7.13
CA ARG A 60 -17.71 -12.64 8.11
C ARG A 60 -16.56 -11.63 8.09
N ASN A 61 -16.84 -10.40 7.67
CA ASN A 61 -15.84 -9.34 7.55
C ASN A 61 -14.55 -9.78 6.83
N ASN A 62 -14.69 -10.48 5.69
CA ASN A 62 -13.51 -10.87 4.92
C ASN A 62 -12.92 -9.61 4.28
N LEU A 63 -11.93 -9.05 4.95
CA LEU A 63 -11.19 -7.88 4.54
C LEU A 63 -10.36 -8.18 3.30
N ARG A 64 -10.57 -7.35 2.28
CA ARG A 64 -9.92 -7.41 0.99
C ARG A 64 -9.34 -6.06 0.64
N PHE A 65 -8.15 -6.05 0.05
CA PHE A 65 -7.40 -4.86 -0.28
C PHE A 65 -7.08 -4.88 -1.77
N LYS A 66 -7.25 -3.74 -2.44
CA LYS A 66 -6.72 -3.60 -3.79
C LYS A 66 -5.21 -3.44 -3.72
N GLN A 67 -4.51 -4.04 -4.66
CA GLN A 67 -3.06 -3.90 -4.76
C GLN A 67 -2.66 -2.42 -4.94
N GLU A 68 -3.40 -1.68 -5.77
CA GLU A 68 -3.21 -0.23 -5.99
C GLU A 68 -3.30 0.58 -4.68
N ASP A 69 -4.28 0.28 -3.84
CA ASP A 69 -4.46 0.98 -2.55
C ASP A 69 -3.29 0.68 -1.60
N VAL A 70 -2.77 -0.54 -1.60
CA VAL A 70 -1.60 -0.94 -0.79
C VAL A 70 -0.33 -0.25 -1.28
N LEU A 71 -0.14 -0.13 -2.60
CA LEU A 71 0.99 0.59 -3.19
C LEU A 71 0.91 2.09 -2.89
N SER A 72 -0.24 2.72 -3.12
CA SER A 72 -0.42 4.15 -2.82
C SER A 72 -0.29 4.50 -1.34
N PHE A 73 -0.54 3.54 -0.44
CA PHE A 73 -0.27 3.69 0.98
C PHE A 73 1.23 3.87 1.28
N LEU A 74 2.11 3.19 0.55
CA LEU A 74 3.56 3.35 0.68
C LEU A 74 4.01 4.75 0.23
N ASP A 75 3.49 5.22 -0.91
CA ASP A 75 3.86 6.52 -1.48
C ASP A 75 3.48 7.68 -0.54
N LYS A 76 2.28 7.61 0.06
CA LYS A 76 1.82 8.62 1.04
C LYS A 76 2.73 8.70 2.27
N SER A 77 3.26 7.57 2.74
CA SER A 77 4.19 7.55 3.87
C SER A 77 5.51 8.26 3.56
N GLN A 78 5.97 8.26 2.29
CA GLN A 78 7.19 8.96 1.87
C GLN A 78 6.98 10.46 1.72
N GLU A 79 5.80 10.89 1.25
CA GLU A 79 5.44 12.30 1.16
C GLU A 79 5.34 12.99 2.52
N GLU A 80 4.79 12.34 3.54
CA GLU A 80 4.77 12.92 4.89
C GLU A 80 6.16 13.03 5.50
N SER A 81 7.04 12.04 5.23
CA SER A 81 8.43 12.07 5.67
C SER A 81 9.25 13.17 4.97
N THR A 82 8.98 13.45 3.70
CA THR A 82 9.67 14.52 2.96
C THR A 82 9.13 15.91 3.28
N ARG A 83 7.83 16.05 3.56
CA ARG A 83 7.23 17.33 3.99
C ARG A 83 7.80 17.84 5.32
N VAL A 84 8.09 16.96 6.28
CA VAL A 84 8.70 17.37 7.55
C VAL A 84 10.15 17.83 7.40
N VAL A 85 10.91 17.30 6.44
CA VAL A 85 12.28 17.74 6.15
C VAL A 85 12.27 19.17 5.57
N SER A 86 11.31 19.48 4.69
CA SER A 86 11.20 20.80 4.06
C SER A 86 10.69 21.90 5.01
N LEU A 87 9.87 21.56 6.00
CA LEU A 87 9.45 22.50 7.07
C LEU A 87 10.50 22.65 8.18
N GLY A 88 11.31 21.61 8.44
CA GLY A 88 12.38 21.63 9.44
C GLY A 88 13.63 22.41 9.04
N ALA A 89 13.86 22.64 7.74
CA ALA A 89 15.06 23.31 7.23
C ALA A 89 15.08 24.85 7.38
N SER A 90 14.04 25.47 7.96
CA SER A 90 13.91 26.94 8.08
C SER A 90 14.00 27.49 9.52
N LEU A 91 14.37 26.64 10.50
CA LEU A 91 14.62 27.07 11.88
C LEU A 91 16.11 26.97 12.25
N ASP A 92 16.98 27.52 11.40
CA ASP A 92 18.26 28.06 11.84
C ASP A 92 18.11 29.57 12.12
N ARG A 93 17.74 29.90 13.35
CA ARG A 93 18.02 31.23 13.92
C ARG A 93 18.61 31.06 15.31
N GLY A 94 19.93 30.95 15.34
CA GLY A 94 20.80 31.90 16.03
C GLY A 94 20.53 32.19 17.51
N LYS A 95 21.44 31.66 18.35
CA LYS A 95 21.96 32.23 19.61
C LYS A 95 21.03 33.09 20.48
N HIS A 96 20.83 32.68 21.73
CA HIS A 96 21.05 33.59 22.86
C HIS A 96 21.56 32.85 24.11
N LYS A 97 22.78 33.23 24.53
CA LYS A 97 23.33 32.99 25.86
C LYS A 97 22.43 33.70 26.89
N SER A 98 21.99 33.02 27.94
CA SER A 98 21.65 33.64 29.23
C SER A 98 21.76 32.57 30.32
N LYS A 99 22.93 32.48 30.97
CA LYS A 99 23.26 33.04 32.29
C LYS A 99 22.76 32.17 33.44
N ARG A 100 23.69 31.37 33.96
CA ARG A 100 23.63 30.73 35.28
C ARG A 100 23.51 31.86 36.32
N ILE A 101 22.50 31.80 37.18
CA ILE A 101 22.56 32.38 38.51
C ILE A 101 22.08 31.30 39.49
N GLY A 102 22.93 31.00 40.47
CA GLY A 102 22.59 30.16 41.60
C GLY A 102 21.76 30.92 42.63
N GLY A 103 21.14 30.13 43.50
CA GLY A 103 20.45 30.49 44.73
C GLY A 103 20.09 29.19 45.42
#